data_AF-A0A7S4ML51-F1
#
_entry.id   AF-A0A7S4ML51-F1
#
_cell.length_a   1.000
_cell.length_b   1.000
_cell.length_c   1.000
_cell.angle_alpha   90.00
_cell.angle_beta   90.00
_cell.angle_gamma   90.00
#
_symmetry.space_group_name_H-M   'P 1'
#
loop_
_entity.id
_entity.type
_entity.pdbx_description
1 polymer ?
#
loop_
_entity_poly.entity_id
_entity_poly.type
_entity_poly.pdbx_seq_one_letter_code
_entity_poly.pdbx_strand_id
1 'polypeptide(L)'
;SSSSSSSSRRYSLSHMENGAAATTGHRGSFGGGDDNDEASFSSWGAVTEQHVCGSFLILVAAILGLLPAVTTIVYPGWFIEEENMLPHRTAWNTVVFALSCIPAAVSQLYKEHTLAHFRQPVDSNQLNFLLSAFQFMFAAVVSPLVYALQGIGFRGDWLSVYPSSRISANFYDGARCFGGMLDDGRAADGYPEPAYCQCLWWIVLMHVLSIMVVGFAVDKIVHAGAAKFMHRGISIGIVLAVIAMYVYEITDDKIEYGPIAHTWNFACAIILVVGSEVFHRVSMEEPAFETIYPEIGNLYEEDD
;
A
#
# COMPACT_ATOMS: atom_id res chain seq x y z
N SER A 1 56.61 -15.89 -3.06
CA SER A 1 56.46 -14.88 -1.99
C SER A 1 55.46 -13.82 -2.41
N SER A 2 54.17 -14.05 -2.13
CA SER A 2 53.09 -13.04 -2.05
C SER A 2 51.76 -13.78 -1.89
N SER A 3 51.46 -14.17 -0.65
CA SER A 3 50.19 -14.76 -0.23
C SER A 3 49.14 -13.67 -0.09
N SER A 4 48.18 -13.59 -1.01
CA SER A 4 47.00 -12.73 -0.91
C SER A 4 45.90 -13.44 -0.12
N SER A 5 45.75 -13.08 1.16
CA SER A 5 44.66 -13.52 2.02
C SER A 5 43.36 -12.80 1.65
N SER A 6 42.43 -13.50 1.01
CA SER A 6 41.05 -13.03 0.85
C SER A 6 40.31 -13.15 2.18
N SER A 7 40.15 -12.03 2.88
CA SER A 7 39.39 -11.93 4.11
C SER A 7 37.89 -12.09 3.82
N SER A 8 37.39 -13.31 3.99
CA SER A 8 35.95 -13.61 3.97
C SER A 8 35.29 -12.97 5.20
N ARG A 9 34.55 -11.88 5.00
CA ARG A 9 33.72 -11.26 6.05
C ARG A 9 32.51 -12.16 6.31
N ARG A 10 32.61 -13.03 7.31
CA ARG A 10 31.44 -13.59 7.99
C ARG A 10 30.70 -12.43 8.68
N TYR A 11 29.51 -12.10 8.19
CA TYR A 11 28.54 -11.39 9.01
C TYR A 11 27.98 -12.40 10.02
N SER A 12 28.53 -12.38 11.22
CA SER A 12 27.96 -13.06 12.39
C SER A 12 26.71 -12.29 12.79
N LEU A 13 25.55 -12.84 12.45
CA LEU A 13 24.23 -12.40 12.95
C LEU A 13 24.07 -12.90 14.38
N SER A 14 24.88 -12.36 15.28
CA SER A 14 24.88 -12.68 16.71
C SER A 14 24.90 -11.39 17.50
N HIS A 15 23.86 -10.57 17.35
CA HIS A 15 23.55 -9.47 18.27
C HIS A 15 22.12 -8.96 18.03
N MET A 16 21.14 -9.73 18.52
CA MET A 16 19.86 -9.18 18.99
C MET A 16 19.23 -10.09 20.06
N GLU A 17 20.05 -10.70 20.92
CA GLU A 17 19.62 -11.06 22.26
C GLU A 17 19.84 -9.84 23.15
N ASN A 18 18.75 -9.10 23.42
CA ASN A 18 18.51 -8.37 24.68
C ASN A 18 17.22 -7.56 24.53
N GLY A 19 16.11 -8.09 25.09
CA GLY A 19 14.93 -7.26 25.32
C GLY A 19 13.57 -7.95 25.37
N ALA A 20 13.39 -9.02 26.13
CA ALA A 20 12.09 -9.37 26.73
C ALA A 20 12.23 -10.48 27.79
N ALA A 21 12.83 -10.14 28.93
CA ALA A 21 12.53 -10.86 30.15
C ALA A 21 11.12 -10.47 30.62
N ALA A 22 10.29 -11.51 30.89
CA ALA A 22 9.14 -11.55 31.80
C ALA A 22 7.82 -12.04 31.18
N THR A 23 7.69 -13.36 31.05
CA THR A 23 6.60 -14.11 31.72
C THR A 23 6.93 -15.60 31.75
N THR A 24 7.58 -16.00 32.84
CA THR A 24 7.69 -17.39 33.30
C THR A 24 6.31 -17.93 33.68
N GLY A 25 5.82 -18.92 32.91
CA GLY A 25 4.66 -19.75 33.26
C GLY A 25 5.05 -21.22 33.24
N HIS A 26 5.26 -21.79 34.42
CA HIS A 26 5.55 -23.21 34.67
C HIS A 26 4.35 -24.12 34.36
N ARG A 27 4.57 -25.18 33.56
CA ARG A 27 3.96 -26.53 33.60
C ARG A 27 4.61 -27.31 32.44
N GLY A 28 5.27 -28.45 32.58
CA GLY A 28 5.21 -29.50 33.58
C GLY A 28 4.81 -30.81 32.89
N SER A 29 5.75 -31.77 32.88
CA SER A 29 5.57 -33.21 32.69
C SER A 29 5.71 -33.83 31.30
N PHE A 30 6.82 -34.56 31.18
CA PHE A 30 7.01 -35.77 30.37
C PHE A 30 5.81 -36.74 30.50
N GLY A 31 5.45 -37.35 29.37
CA GLY A 31 4.57 -38.51 29.29
C GLY A 31 4.59 -39.05 27.86
N GLY A 32 5.33 -40.13 27.63
CA GLY A 32 5.33 -40.85 26.37
C GLY A 32 4.04 -41.64 26.19
N GLY A 33 3.43 -41.49 25.02
CA GLY A 33 2.31 -42.29 24.53
C GLY A 33 2.36 -42.27 23.01
N ASP A 34 2.66 -43.43 22.43
CA ASP A 34 2.46 -43.73 21.02
C ASP A 34 0.95 -43.73 20.75
N ASP A 35 0.45 -42.69 20.09
CA ASP A 35 -0.85 -42.72 19.44
C ASP A 35 -0.71 -42.12 18.03
N ASN A 36 -1.03 -42.96 17.04
CA ASN A 36 -1.17 -42.61 15.64
C ASN A 36 -2.41 -41.73 15.45
N ASP A 37 -2.38 -40.51 15.99
CA ASP A 37 -3.33 -39.49 15.60
C ASP A 37 -2.88 -38.98 14.24
N GLU A 38 -3.71 -39.23 13.23
CA GLU A 38 -3.82 -38.41 12.04
C GLU A 38 -3.87 -36.95 12.52
N ALA A 39 -2.71 -36.30 12.55
CA ALA A 39 -2.55 -34.88 12.69
C ALA A 39 -3.15 -34.26 11.43
N SER A 40 -4.48 -34.23 11.39
CA SER A 40 -5.29 -33.39 10.55
C SER A 40 -4.65 -32.02 10.66
N PHE A 41 -4.00 -31.61 9.56
CA PHE A 41 -3.49 -30.28 9.32
C PHE A 41 -4.67 -29.30 9.46
N SER A 42 -5.04 -28.97 10.70
CA SER A 42 -5.70 -27.72 11.03
C SER A 42 -4.63 -26.63 10.95
N SER A 43 -4.02 -26.49 9.78
CA SER A 43 -3.02 -25.50 9.42
C SER A 43 -3.69 -24.15 9.16
N TRP A 44 -4.66 -23.78 10.00
CA TRP A 44 -5.06 -22.41 10.23
C TRP A 44 -4.17 -21.89 11.34
N GLY A 45 -2.89 -21.69 11.02
CA GLY A 45 -1.86 -21.30 11.97
C GLY A 45 -2.28 -20.06 12.76
N ALA A 46 -2.32 -20.18 14.09
CA ALA A 46 -2.22 -19.11 15.09
C ALA A 46 -3.05 -17.83 14.91
N VAL A 47 -4.20 -17.85 14.23
CA VAL A 47 -5.10 -16.69 14.22
C VAL A 47 -5.76 -16.54 15.58
N THR A 48 -5.25 -15.60 16.39
CA THR A 48 -5.83 -15.28 17.70
C THR A 48 -7.15 -14.51 17.58
N GLU A 49 -7.99 -14.57 18.62
CA GLU A 49 -9.25 -13.81 18.71
C GLU A 49 -9.04 -12.29 18.52
N GLN A 50 -7.87 -11.78 18.93
CA GLN A 50 -7.51 -10.36 18.79
C GLN A 50 -7.30 -9.98 17.31
N HIS A 51 -6.70 -10.85 16.50
CA HIS A 51 -6.58 -10.63 15.06
C HIS A 51 -7.93 -10.62 14.34
N VAL A 52 -8.86 -11.49 14.75
CA VAL A 52 -10.22 -11.49 14.19
C VAL A 52 -10.95 -10.20 14.57
N CYS A 53 -10.89 -9.82 15.84
CA CYS A 53 -11.52 -8.59 16.35
C CYS A 53 -10.95 -7.34 15.68
N GLY A 54 -9.62 -7.22 15.60
CA GLY A 54 -8.95 -6.10 14.95
C GLY A 54 -9.27 -6.02 13.45
N SER A 55 -9.21 -7.15 12.73
CA SER A 55 -9.62 -7.24 11.32
C SER A 55 -11.06 -6.79 11.10
N PHE A 56 -11.97 -7.22 11.97
CA PHE A 56 -13.38 -6.84 11.90
C PHE A 56 -13.56 -5.33 12.10
N LEU A 57 -12.88 -4.73 13.08
CA LEU A 57 -12.93 -3.28 13.31
C LEU A 57 -12.38 -2.48 12.11
N ILE A 58 -11.26 -2.92 11.53
CA ILE A 58 -10.69 -2.32 10.32
C ILE A 58 -11.69 -2.40 9.15
N LEU A 59 -12.32 -3.56 8.95
CA LEU A 59 -13.33 -3.75 7.91
C LEU A 59 -14.55 -2.84 8.11
N VAL A 60 -15.07 -2.76 9.34
CA VAL A 60 -16.18 -1.87 9.67
C VAL A 60 -15.79 -0.41 9.42
N ALA A 61 -14.60 0.03 9.85
CA ALA A 61 -14.12 1.39 9.59
C ALA A 61 -14.01 1.68 8.08
N ALA A 62 -13.52 0.73 7.28
CA ALA A 62 -13.43 0.88 5.83
C ALA A 62 -14.82 1.00 5.17
N ILE A 63 -15.78 0.15 5.57
CA ILE A 63 -17.16 0.20 5.06
C ILE A 63 -17.83 1.53 5.44
N LEU A 64 -17.70 1.94 6.71
CA LEU A 64 -18.26 3.21 7.18
C LEU A 64 -17.61 4.41 6.46
N GLY A 65 -16.29 4.38 6.25
CA GLY A 65 -15.58 5.43 5.51
C GLY A 65 -15.96 5.52 4.03
N LEU A 66 -16.41 4.42 3.42
CA LEU A 66 -16.92 4.40 2.05
C LEU A 66 -18.37 4.86 1.91
N LEU A 67 -19.13 4.82 3.02
CA LEU A 67 -20.56 5.13 3.02
C LEU A 67 -20.86 6.52 2.40
N PRO A 68 -20.16 7.63 2.74
CA PRO A 68 -20.41 8.93 2.13
C PRO A 68 -20.20 8.96 0.62
N ALA A 69 -19.21 8.23 0.11
CA ALA A 69 -18.97 8.14 -1.33
C ALA A 69 -20.12 7.39 -2.02
N VAL A 70 -20.53 6.24 -1.45
CA VAL A 70 -21.63 5.44 -2.00
C VAL A 70 -22.96 6.21 -1.95
N THR A 71 -23.27 6.89 -0.84
CA THR A 71 -24.50 7.67 -0.72
C THR A 71 -24.50 8.86 -1.68
N THR A 72 -23.35 9.51 -1.92
CA THR A 72 -23.22 10.59 -2.91
C THR A 72 -23.49 10.10 -4.33
N ILE A 73 -23.08 8.88 -4.66
CA ILE A 73 -23.34 8.28 -5.99
C ILE A 73 -24.82 7.89 -6.14
N VAL A 74 -25.42 7.27 -5.12
CA VAL A 74 -26.81 6.77 -5.19
C VAL A 74 -27.83 7.91 -5.04
N TYR A 75 -27.53 8.90 -4.20
CA TYR A 75 -28.42 10.01 -3.86
C TYR A 75 -27.68 11.35 -4.05
N PRO A 76 -27.45 11.78 -5.32
CA PRO A 76 -26.65 12.95 -5.62
C PRO A 76 -27.22 14.26 -5.07
N GLY A 77 -28.50 14.32 -4.69
CA GLY A 77 -29.15 15.51 -4.12
C GLY A 77 -29.09 15.62 -2.59
N TRP A 78 -28.48 14.67 -1.87
CA TRP A 78 -28.46 14.70 -0.40
C TRP A 78 -27.31 15.56 0.15
N PHE A 79 -26.12 15.48 -0.47
CA PHE A 79 -24.91 16.16 0.03
C PHE A 79 -24.41 17.31 -0.86
N ILE A 80 -24.99 17.50 -2.05
CA ILE A 80 -24.46 18.44 -3.06
C ILE A 80 -25.42 19.63 -3.19
N GLU A 81 -24.95 20.83 -2.84
CA GLU A 81 -25.53 22.07 -3.37
C GLU A 81 -25.26 22.13 -4.89
N GLU A 82 -26.30 22.46 -5.67
CA GLU A 82 -26.46 22.14 -7.11
C GLU A 82 -25.30 22.50 -8.06
N GLU A 83 -24.34 23.34 -7.66
CA GLU A 83 -23.29 23.88 -8.55
C GLU A 83 -21.95 23.13 -8.50
N ASN A 84 -21.67 22.32 -7.48
CA ASN A 84 -20.36 21.68 -7.32
C ASN A 84 -20.32 20.24 -7.90
N MET A 85 -19.60 20.05 -9.01
CA MET A 85 -19.41 18.72 -9.64
C MET A 85 -18.30 17.87 -8.97
N LEU A 86 -17.45 18.52 -8.16
CA LEU A 86 -16.30 17.92 -7.47
C LEU A 86 -16.66 16.75 -6.53
N PRO A 87 -17.75 16.79 -5.73
CA PRO A 87 -18.08 15.72 -4.79
C PRO A 87 -18.42 14.38 -5.47
N HIS A 88 -19.14 14.42 -6.59
CA HIS A 88 -19.55 13.21 -7.30
C HIS A 88 -18.35 12.51 -8.00
N ARG A 89 -17.45 13.28 -8.61
CA ARG A 89 -16.18 12.77 -9.17
C ARG A 89 -15.30 12.17 -8.07
N THR A 90 -15.19 12.88 -6.94
CA THR A 90 -14.43 12.40 -5.77
C THR A 90 -15.01 11.10 -5.24
N ALA A 91 -16.33 10.95 -5.16
CA ALA A 91 -16.99 9.74 -4.71
C ALA A 91 -16.66 8.52 -5.61
N TRP A 92 -16.75 8.67 -6.94
CA TRP A 92 -16.35 7.60 -7.86
C TRP A 92 -14.87 7.25 -7.74
N ASN A 93 -13.99 8.25 -7.66
CA ASN A 93 -12.56 8.03 -7.47
C ASN A 93 -12.27 7.27 -6.17
N THR A 94 -12.95 7.59 -5.07
CA THR A 94 -12.83 6.89 -3.78
C THR A 94 -13.26 5.43 -3.90
N VAL A 95 -14.38 5.14 -4.57
CA VAL A 95 -14.85 3.76 -4.76
C VAL A 95 -13.88 2.97 -5.64
N VAL A 96 -13.43 3.54 -6.77
CA VAL A 96 -12.44 2.89 -7.65
C VAL A 96 -11.13 2.65 -6.92
N PHE A 97 -10.67 3.62 -6.12
CA PHE A 97 -9.49 3.49 -5.29
C PHE A 97 -9.63 2.35 -4.27
N ALA A 98 -10.77 2.25 -3.58
CA ALA A 98 -11.03 1.15 -2.65
C ALA A 98 -11.08 -0.22 -3.36
N LEU A 99 -11.69 -0.29 -4.54
CA LEU A 99 -11.69 -1.52 -5.35
C LEU A 99 -10.27 -1.91 -5.80
N SER A 100 -9.37 -0.94 -6.02
CA SER A 100 -7.98 -1.21 -6.37
C SER A 100 -7.19 -1.92 -5.26
N CYS A 101 -7.65 -1.86 -4.00
CA CYS A 101 -7.05 -2.59 -2.89
C CYS A 101 -7.20 -4.12 -3.03
N ILE A 102 -8.24 -4.60 -3.73
CA ILE A 102 -8.47 -6.04 -3.94
C ILE A 102 -7.35 -6.68 -4.76
N PRO A 103 -7.04 -6.24 -6.01
CA PRO A 103 -5.95 -6.81 -6.78
C PRO A 103 -4.59 -6.59 -6.10
N ALA A 104 -4.40 -5.47 -5.38
CA ALA A 104 -3.19 -5.25 -4.59
C ALA A 104 -3.03 -6.32 -3.50
N ALA A 105 -4.09 -6.63 -2.74
CA ALA A 105 -4.07 -7.68 -1.72
C ALA A 105 -3.84 -9.07 -2.32
N VAL A 106 -4.54 -9.40 -3.41
CA VAL A 106 -4.34 -10.67 -4.14
C VAL A 106 -2.90 -10.80 -4.64
N SER A 107 -2.31 -9.72 -5.14
CA SER A 107 -0.92 -9.71 -5.59
C SER A 107 0.07 -9.98 -4.45
N GLN A 108 -0.19 -9.47 -3.24
CA GLN A 108 0.66 -9.74 -2.07
C GLN A 108 0.53 -11.19 -1.61
N LEU A 109 -0.70 -11.71 -1.50
CA LEU A 109 -0.95 -13.11 -1.14
C LEU A 109 -0.31 -14.07 -2.15
N TYR A 110 -0.39 -13.76 -3.45
CA TYR A 110 0.26 -14.56 -4.48
C TYR A 110 1.78 -14.52 -4.35
N LYS A 111 2.37 -13.35 -4.08
CA LYS A 111 3.81 -13.21 -3.84
C LYS A 111 4.26 -14.06 -2.64
N GLU A 112 3.56 -13.97 -1.51
CA GLU A 112 3.85 -14.76 -0.31
C GLU A 112 3.75 -16.27 -0.59
N HIS A 113 2.67 -16.69 -1.26
CA HIS A 113 2.47 -18.08 -1.63
C HIS A 113 3.60 -18.61 -2.55
N THR A 114 3.99 -17.84 -3.57
CA THR A 114 5.07 -18.21 -4.49
C THR A 114 6.41 -18.31 -3.77
N LEU A 115 6.74 -17.36 -2.88
CA LEU A 115 7.97 -17.40 -2.09
C LEU A 115 8.00 -18.61 -1.14
N ALA A 116 6.87 -18.91 -0.48
CA ALA A 116 6.75 -20.06 0.41
C ALA A 116 6.85 -21.40 -0.35
N HIS A 117 6.26 -21.47 -1.56
CA HIS A 117 6.22 -22.69 -2.36
C HIS A 117 7.58 -23.04 -2.98
N PHE A 118 8.26 -22.07 -3.59
CA PHE A 118 9.52 -22.33 -4.31
C PHE A 118 10.75 -22.33 -3.41
N ARG A 119 10.69 -21.77 -2.18
CA ARG A 119 11.78 -21.73 -1.19
C ARG A 119 13.14 -21.25 -1.74
N GLN A 120 13.14 -20.52 -2.86
CA GLN A 120 14.36 -19.98 -3.44
C GLN A 120 14.68 -18.64 -2.79
N PRO A 121 15.93 -18.42 -2.34
CA PRO A 121 16.36 -17.10 -1.92
C PRO A 121 16.40 -16.20 -3.15
N VAL A 122 15.36 -15.39 -3.34
CA VAL A 122 15.33 -14.37 -4.38
C VAL A 122 15.99 -13.12 -3.83
N ASP A 123 17.00 -12.59 -4.53
CA ASP A 123 17.58 -11.30 -4.20
C ASP A 123 16.49 -10.22 -4.29
N SER A 124 16.20 -9.58 -3.15
CA SER A 124 15.17 -8.54 -3.01
C SER A 124 15.38 -7.42 -4.03
N ASN A 125 16.64 -7.06 -4.34
CA ASN A 125 16.94 -6.00 -5.30
C ASN A 125 16.56 -6.39 -6.73
N GLN A 126 16.85 -7.63 -7.14
CA GLN A 126 16.50 -8.13 -8.47
C GLN A 126 14.99 -8.27 -8.61
N LEU A 127 14.32 -8.78 -7.57
CA LEU A 127 12.87 -8.88 -7.54
C LEU A 127 12.21 -7.50 -7.65
N ASN A 128 12.66 -6.54 -6.85
CA ASN A 128 12.14 -5.17 -6.88
C ASN A 128 12.38 -4.50 -8.23
N PHE A 129 13.58 -4.65 -8.81
CA PHE A 129 13.88 -4.13 -10.15
C PHE A 129 12.96 -4.73 -11.22
N LEU A 130 12.81 -6.07 -11.23
CA LEU A 130 11.97 -6.77 -12.20
C LEU A 130 10.50 -6.37 -12.04
N LEU A 131 9.99 -6.30 -10.80
CA LEU A 131 8.65 -5.83 -10.50
C LEU A 131 8.43 -4.39 -10.98
N SER A 132 9.37 -3.47 -10.72
CA SER A 132 9.28 -2.08 -11.20
C SER A 132 9.28 -2.00 -12.72
N ALA A 133 10.08 -2.82 -13.41
CA ALA A 133 10.10 -2.88 -14.86
C ALA A 133 8.74 -3.36 -15.43
N PHE A 134 8.16 -4.42 -14.86
CA PHE A 134 6.84 -4.89 -15.26
C PHE A 134 5.73 -3.90 -14.91
N GLN A 135 5.78 -3.26 -13.74
CA GLN A 135 4.84 -2.20 -13.36
C GLN A 135 4.90 -1.02 -14.34
N PHE A 136 6.11 -0.62 -14.75
CA PHE A 136 6.29 0.43 -15.75
C PHE A 136 5.70 0.03 -17.10
N MET A 137 6.00 -1.18 -17.60
CA MET A 137 5.43 -1.67 -18.86
C MET A 137 3.90 -1.77 -18.79
N PHE A 138 3.37 -2.32 -17.69
CA PHE A 138 1.94 -2.42 -17.47
C PHE A 138 1.28 -1.04 -17.41
N ALA A 139 1.86 -0.09 -16.66
CA ALA A 139 1.37 1.28 -16.60
C ALA A 139 1.40 1.95 -17.98
N ALA A 140 2.46 1.75 -18.77
CA ALA A 140 2.57 2.30 -20.12
C ALA A 140 1.49 1.76 -21.07
N VAL A 141 1.14 0.48 -20.95
CA VAL A 141 0.11 -0.18 -21.79
C VAL A 141 -1.30 0.13 -21.30
N VAL A 142 -1.52 0.15 -19.99
CA VAL A 142 -2.85 0.32 -19.38
C VAL A 142 -3.25 1.78 -19.29
N SER A 143 -2.31 2.71 -19.07
CA SER A 143 -2.59 4.15 -18.97
C SER A 143 -3.45 4.69 -20.13
N PRO A 144 -3.19 4.34 -21.41
CA PRO A 144 -4.08 4.68 -22.52
C PRO A 144 -5.50 4.12 -22.43
N LEU A 145 -5.65 2.88 -21.96
CA LEU A 145 -6.94 2.21 -21.85
C LEU A 145 -7.80 2.83 -20.73
N VAL A 146 -7.15 3.24 -19.65
CA VAL A 146 -7.83 3.84 -18.49
C VAL A 146 -7.94 5.36 -18.58
N TYR A 147 -7.40 6.00 -19.62
CA TYR A 147 -7.39 7.46 -19.73
C TYR A 147 -8.80 8.07 -19.70
N ALA A 148 -9.76 7.43 -20.37
CA ALA A 148 -11.14 7.87 -20.37
C ALA A 148 -11.79 7.84 -18.97
N LEU A 149 -11.32 6.97 -18.07
CA LEU A 149 -11.80 6.90 -16.69
C LEU A 149 -11.50 8.18 -15.91
N GLN A 150 -10.59 9.05 -16.35
CA GLN A 150 -10.39 10.37 -15.72
C GLN A 150 -11.65 11.24 -15.75
N GLY A 151 -12.54 11.01 -16.72
CA GLY A 151 -13.83 11.67 -16.83
C GLY A 151 -14.92 11.09 -15.93
N ILE A 152 -14.66 9.98 -15.21
CA ILE A 152 -15.69 9.35 -14.38
C ILE A 152 -16.25 10.35 -13.37
N GLY A 153 -17.57 10.44 -13.31
CA GLY A 153 -18.27 11.38 -12.43
C GLY A 153 -18.58 12.75 -13.05
N PHE A 154 -18.12 13.07 -14.26
CA PHE A 154 -18.67 14.19 -15.04
C PHE A 154 -20.12 13.88 -15.48
N ARG A 155 -21.03 14.87 -15.38
CA ARG A 155 -22.42 14.72 -15.88
C ARG A 155 -22.41 14.66 -17.42
N GLY A 156 -23.12 13.67 -18.00
CA GLY A 156 -23.26 13.51 -19.46
C GLY A 156 -22.31 12.46 -20.05
N ASP A 157 -21.90 12.66 -21.30
CA ASP A 157 -20.99 11.74 -22.01
C ASP A 157 -19.53 11.94 -21.56
N TRP A 158 -19.22 11.42 -20.37
CA TRP A 158 -17.89 11.53 -19.76
C TRP A 158 -16.75 10.93 -20.61
N LEU A 159 -17.05 9.99 -21.51
CA LEU A 159 -16.09 9.42 -22.45
C LEU A 159 -15.60 10.47 -23.47
N SER A 160 -16.43 11.48 -23.77
CA SER A 160 -16.08 12.56 -24.69
C SER A 160 -15.13 13.61 -24.06
N VAL A 161 -15.08 13.68 -22.72
CA VAL A 161 -14.30 14.67 -21.97
C VAL A 161 -12.81 14.38 -22.06
N TYR A 162 -12.43 13.10 -21.95
CA TYR A 162 -11.04 12.63 -22.04
C TYR A 162 -10.91 11.53 -23.11
N PRO A 163 -10.98 11.89 -24.41
CA PRO A 163 -10.97 10.90 -25.48
C PRO A 163 -9.59 10.23 -25.59
N SER A 164 -9.57 8.90 -25.60
CA SER A 164 -8.34 8.10 -25.71
C SER A 164 -7.54 8.37 -26.99
N SER A 165 -8.20 8.82 -28.07
CA SER A 165 -7.57 9.19 -29.34
C SER A 165 -6.60 10.37 -29.23
N ARG A 166 -6.69 11.18 -28.17
CA ARG A 166 -5.83 12.35 -27.94
C ARG A 166 -4.73 12.12 -26.91
N ILE A 167 -4.49 10.88 -26.48
CA ILE A 167 -3.53 10.61 -25.41
C ILE A 167 -2.12 11.11 -25.72
N SER A 168 -1.63 10.94 -26.95
CA SER A 168 -0.27 11.38 -27.31
C SER A 168 -0.14 12.90 -27.24
N ALA A 169 -1.16 13.64 -27.67
CA ALA A 169 -1.22 15.10 -27.53
C ALA A 169 -1.28 15.52 -26.06
N ASN A 170 -2.10 14.86 -25.25
CA ASN A 170 -2.21 15.16 -23.83
C ASN A 170 -0.94 14.82 -23.04
N PHE A 171 -0.25 13.73 -23.41
CA PHE A 171 1.06 13.38 -22.85
C PHE A 171 2.11 14.43 -23.21
N TYR A 172 2.13 14.88 -24.48
CA TYR A 172 3.04 15.91 -24.94
C TYR A 172 2.80 17.25 -24.24
N ASP A 173 1.54 17.68 -24.14
CA ASP A 173 1.15 18.89 -23.44
C ASP A 173 1.45 18.77 -21.92
N GLY A 174 1.25 17.60 -21.33
CA GLY A 174 1.63 17.31 -19.94
C GLY A 174 3.15 17.38 -19.70
N ALA A 175 3.96 16.86 -20.63
CA ALA A 175 5.42 16.98 -20.57
C ALA A 175 5.89 18.43 -20.73
N ARG A 176 5.23 19.22 -21.61
CA ARG A 176 5.47 20.66 -21.73
C ARG A 176 5.06 21.40 -20.45
N CYS A 177 3.93 21.06 -19.85
CA CYS A 177 3.46 21.63 -18.59
C CYS A 177 4.44 21.33 -17.45
N PHE A 178 4.93 20.09 -17.37
CA PHE A 178 6.00 19.71 -16.44
C PHE A 178 7.26 20.57 -16.66
N GLY A 179 7.68 20.77 -17.90
CA GLY A 179 8.80 21.66 -18.24
C GLY A 179 8.52 23.16 -18.08
N GLY A 180 7.30 23.57 -17.73
CA GLY A 180 6.89 24.99 -17.67
C GLY A 180 6.86 25.68 -19.03
N MET A 181 6.71 24.92 -20.13
CA MET A 181 6.72 25.41 -21.52
C MET A 181 5.34 25.34 -22.20
N LEU A 182 4.29 24.96 -21.47
CA LEU A 182 2.94 24.93 -22.04
C LEU A 182 2.41 26.36 -22.18
N ASP A 183 1.81 26.67 -23.33
CA ASP A 183 1.21 27.97 -23.60
C ASP A 183 0.04 28.26 -22.66
N ASP A 184 -0.03 29.47 -22.09
CA ASP A 184 -1.03 29.84 -21.07
C ASP A 184 -2.46 29.74 -21.61
N GLY A 185 -2.68 30.07 -22.89
CA GLY A 185 -4.01 29.93 -23.52
C GLY A 185 -4.43 28.46 -23.63
N ARG A 186 -3.49 27.58 -23.98
CA ARG A 186 -3.74 26.13 -24.00
C ARG A 186 -3.96 25.57 -22.59
N ALA A 187 -3.25 26.08 -21.59
CA ALA A 187 -3.40 25.67 -20.21
C ALA A 187 -4.76 26.08 -19.62
N ALA A 188 -5.26 27.27 -19.98
CA ALA A 188 -6.54 27.79 -19.49
C ALA A 188 -7.76 27.13 -20.17
N ASP A 189 -7.77 27.05 -21.50
CA ASP A 189 -8.96 26.70 -22.28
C ASP A 189 -8.84 25.35 -23.02
N GLY A 190 -7.67 24.71 -22.99
CA GLY A 190 -7.41 23.47 -23.72
C GLY A 190 -8.01 22.22 -23.09
N TYR A 191 -8.42 22.30 -21.83
CA TYR A 191 -8.87 21.18 -21.00
C TYR A 191 -10.15 21.52 -20.23
N PRO A 192 -10.90 20.50 -19.77
CA PRO A 192 -12.08 20.71 -18.93
C PRO A 192 -11.77 21.42 -17.60
N GLU A 193 -10.55 21.22 -17.09
CA GLU A 193 -10.05 21.86 -15.87
C GLU A 193 -8.78 22.64 -16.23
N PRO A 194 -8.63 23.91 -15.79
CA PRO A 194 -7.46 24.72 -16.12
C PRO A 194 -6.20 24.08 -15.54
N ALA A 195 -5.17 23.94 -16.36
CA ALA A 195 -3.91 23.32 -15.97
C ALA A 195 -2.98 24.34 -15.32
N TYR A 196 -2.62 24.11 -14.05
CA TYR A 196 -1.64 24.92 -13.33
C TYR A 196 -0.23 24.32 -13.50
N CYS A 197 0.55 24.88 -14.43
CA CYS A 197 1.90 24.39 -14.72
C CYS A 197 3.01 25.00 -13.85
N GLN A 198 2.70 26.06 -13.08
CA GLN A 198 3.68 26.73 -12.24
C GLN A 198 4.20 25.80 -11.14
N CYS A 199 5.52 25.61 -11.09
CA CYS A 199 6.20 24.72 -10.14
C CYS A 199 5.72 23.25 -10.17
N LEU A 200 5.04 22.80 -11.23
CA LEU A 200 4.53 21.43 -11.32
C LEU A 200 5.66 20.41 -11.22
N TRP A 201 6.80 20.66 -11.88
CA TRP A 201 7.97 19.76 -11.80
C TRP A 201 8.47 19.57 -10.38
N TRP A 202 8.42 20.61 -9.54
CA TRP A 202 8.86 20.54 -8.15
C TRP A 202 7.91 19.68 -7.32
N ILE A 203 6.61 19.84 -7.51
CA ILE A 203 5.58 19.03 -6.84
C ILE A 203 5.75 17.56 -7.23
N VAL A 204 5.90 17.27 -8.52
CA VAL A 204 6.11 15.91 -9.04
C VAL A 204 7.42 15.32 -8.50
N LEU A 205 8.51 16.08 -8.50
CA LEU A 205 9.80 15.63 -7.96
C LEU A 205 9.69 15.30 -6.46
N MET A 206 9.07 16.18 -5.67
CA MET A 206 8.84 15.95 -4.24
C MET A 206 7.96 14.73 -3.99
N HIS A 207 6.94 14.51 -4.83
CA HIS A 207 6.10 13.33 -4.75
C HIS A 207 6.90 12.04 -5.05
N VAL A 208 7.69 12.01 -6.12
CA VAL A 208 8.55 10.87 -6.47
C VAL A 208 9.58 10.59 -5.38
N LEU A 209 10.25 11.63 -4.87
CA LEU A 209 11.20 11.50 -3.78
C LEU A 209 10.53 10.97 -2.50
N SER A 210 9.32 11.45 -2.17
CA SER A 210 8.55 10.95 -1.04
C SER A 210 8.25 9.45 -1.17
N ILE A 211 7.78 9.00 -2.33
CA ILE A 211 7.54 7.57 -2.59
C ILE A 211 8.82 6.76 -2.46
N MET A 212 9.95 7.24 -3.00
CA MET A 212 11.24 6.57 -2.87
C MET A 212 11.70 6.46 -1.41
N VAL A 213 11.54 7.53 -0.62
CA VAL A 213 11.89 7.56 0.81
C VAL A 213 11.02 6.59 1.60
N VAL A 214 9.70 6.56 1.35
CA VAL A 214 8.79 5.61 1.99
C VAL A 214 9.17 4.17 1.62
N GLY A 215 9.43 3.90 0.34
CA GLY A 215 9.87 2.57 -0.12
C GLY A 215 11.17 2.11 0.56
N PHE A 216 12.17 2.99 0.65
CA PHE A 216 13.42 2.70 1.34
C PHE A 216 13.23 2.50 2.84
N ALA A 217 12.38 3.31 3.49
CA ALA A 217 12.08 3.18 4.90
C ALA A 217 11.39 1.84 5.21
N VAL A 218 10.39 1.45 4.42
CA VAL A 218 9.69 0.16 4.55
C VAL A 218 10.68 -1.00 4.37
N ASP A 219 11.52 -0.96 3.33
CA ASP A 219 12.53 -1.99 3.08
C ASP A 219 13.47 -2.16 4.27
N LYS A 220 13.96 -1.05 4.85
CA LYS A 220 14.84 -1.09 6.03
C LYS A 220 14.14 -1.60 7.29
N ILE A 221 12.87 -1.24 7.51
CA ILE A 221 12.10 -1.71 8.67
C ILE A 221 11.85 -3.21 8.56
N VAL A 222 11.50 -3.70 7.37
CA VAL A 222 11.27 -5.13 7.11
C VAL A 222 12.56 -5.92 7.29
N HIS A 223 13.68 -5.47 6.73
CA HIS A 223 14.98 -6.14 6.92
C HIS A 223 15.48 -6.13 8.36
N ALA A 224 15.04 -5.16 9.18
CA ALA A 224 15.39 -5.10 10.59
C ALA A 224 14.50 -6.00 11.48
N GLY A 225 13.53 -6.73 10.93
CA GLY A 225 12.55 -7.50 11.72
C GLY A 225 11.69 -6.59 12.62
N ALA A 226 11.52 -5.34 12.23
CA ALA A 226 10.94 -4.29 13.07
C ALA A 226 9.46 -4.05 12.74
N ALA A 227 8.67 -5.11 12.53
CA ALA A 227 7.27 -5.03 12.12
C ALA A 227 6.42 -4.11 13.02
N LYS A 228 6.69 -4.10 14.34
CA LYS A 228 6.05 -3.21 15.31
C LYS A 228 6.18 -1.71 14.95
N PHE A 229 7.33 -1.29 14.40
CA PHE A 229 7.52 0.09 13.96
C PHE A 229 6.73 0.42 12.70
N MET A 230 6.62 -0.54 11.77
CA MET A 230 5.81 -0.39 10.56
C MET A 230 4.34 -0.12 10.94
N HIS A 231 3.78 -0.91 11.85
CA HIS A 231 2.38 -0.77 12.27
C HIS A 231 2.10 0.56 12.96
N ARG A 232 2.97 1.01 13.88
CA ARG A 232 2.86 2.34 14.50
C ARG A 232 2.98 3.46 13.47
N GLY A 233 3.86 3.30 12.49
CA GLY A 233 4.01 4.24 11.38
C GLY A 233 2.72 4.39 10.58
N ILE A 234 2.02 3.28 10.30
CA ILE A 234 0.72 3.29 9.62
C ILE A 234 -0.34 4.03 10.46
N SER A 235 -0.45 3.73 11.76
CA SER A 235 -1.39 4.42 12.66
C SER A 235 -1.15 5.95 12.70
N ILE A 236 0.11 6.38 12.83
CA ILE A 236 0.48 7.81 12.79
C ILE A 236 0.16 8.42 11.42
N GLY A 237 0.46 7.70 10.34
CA GLY A 237 0.18 8.12 8.97
C GLY A 237 -1.31 8.40 8.74
N ILE A 238 -2.20 7.56 9.26
CA ILE A 238 -3.66 7.76 9.18
C ILE A 238 -4.06 9.07 9.86
N VAL A 239 -3.58 9.32 11.08
CA VAL A 239 -3.89 10.55 11.83
C VAL A 239 -3.39 11.78 11.08
N LEU A 240 -2.15 11.75 10.59
CA LEU A 240 -1.57 12.85 9.81
C LEU A 240 -2.32 13.08 8.49
N ALA A 241 -2.78 12.03 7.82
CA ALA A 241 -3.56 12.14 6.60
C ALA A 241 -4.92 12.83 6.85
N VAL A 242 -5.60 12.49 7.95
CA VAL A 242 -6.85 13.14 8.35
C VAL A 242 -6.61 14.62 8.68
N ILE A 243 -5.56 14.95 9.45
CA ILE A 243 -5.21 16.34 9.75
C ILE A 243 -4.88 17.11 8.45
N ALA A 244 -4.11 16.51 7.54
CA ALA A 244 -3.78 17.14 6.27
C ALA A 244 -5.02 17.39 5.40
N MET A 245 -6.00 16.48 5.38
CA MET A 245 -7.27 16.71 4.71
C MET A 245 -8.05 17.88 5.33
N TYR A 246 -8.11 17.99 6.66
CA TYR A 246 -8.75 19.14 7.32
C TYR A 246 -8.04 20.46 7.00
N VAL A 247 -6.71 20.47 7.01
CA VAL A 247 -5.93 21.67 6.65
C VAL A 247 -6.18 22.05 5.20
N TYR A 248 -6.24 21.07 4.31
CA TYR A 248 -6.54 21.29 2.89
C TYR A 248 -7.92 21.92 2.70
N GLU A 249 -8.93 21.41 3.40
CA GLU A 249 -10.28 21.94 3.36
C GLU A 249 -10.39 23.38 3.89
N ILE A 250 -9.73 23.67 5.02
CA ILE A 250 -9.69 25.04 5.59
C ILE A 250 -8.98 26.01 4.63
N THR A 251 -8.10 25.52 3.76
CA THR A 251 -7.32 26.36 2.83
C THR A 251 -8.05 26.60 1.51
N ASP A 252 -9.01 25.74 1.13
CA ASP A 252 -9.75 25.84 -0.13
C ASP A 252 -11.25 25.99 0.12
N ASP A 253 -11.73 27.23 0.08
CA ASP A 253 -13.14 27.61 0.31
C ASP A 253 -14.13 26.93 -0.66
N LYS A 254 -13.66 26.29 -1.74
CA LYS A 254 -14.51 25.59 -2.70
C LYS A 254 -14.90 24.18 -2.25
N ILE A 255 -14.27 23.69 -1.20
CA ILE A 255 -14.43 22.33 -0.71
C ILE A 255 -14.98 22.45 0.71
N GLU A 256 -16.29 22.29 0.88
CA GLU A 256 -16.92 22.21 2.20
C GLU A 256 -17.76 20.92 2.24
N TYR A 257 -17.29 19.92 2.98
CA TYR A 257 -18.04 18.66 3.18
C TYR A 257 -19.06 18.75 4.32
N GLY A 258 -18.93 19.78 5.17
CA GLY A 258 -19.82 20.05 6.28
C GLY A 258 -19.53 19.23 7.55
N PRO A 259 -20.03 19.68 8.71
CA PRO A 259 -19.65 19.15 10.03
C PRO A 259 -20.03 17.67 10.24
N ILE A 260 -21.08 17.20 9.56
CA ILE A 260 -21.52 15.80 9.65
C ILE A 260 -20.50 14.88 8.98
N ALA A 261 -20.04 15.21 7.77
CA ALA A 261 -19.03 14.44 7.06
C ALA A 261 -17.69 14.43 7.83
N HIS A 262 -17.31 15.56 8.43
CA HIS A 262 -16.14 15.63 9.30
C HIS A 262 -16.23 14.70 10.49
N THR A 263 -17.32 14.81 11.26
CA THR A 263 -17.51 13.99 12.46
C THR A 263 -17.52 12.50 12.10
N TRP A 264 -18.11 12.16 10.96
CA TRP A 264 -18.12 10.80 10.43
C TRP A 264 -16.73 10.29 10.05
N ASN A 265 -15.97 11.05 9.24
CA ASN A 265 -14.61 10.68 8.83
C ASN A 265 -13.68 10.56 10.05
N PHE A 266 -13.82 11.46 11.02
CA PHE A 266 -13.07 11.41 12.27
C PHE A 266 -13.40 10.17 13.10
N ALA A 267 -14.69 9.83 13.24
CA ALA A 267 -15.10 8.60 13.92
C ALA A 267 -14.56 7.35 13.22
N CYS A 268 -14.61 7.30 11.88
CA CYS A 268 -14.04 6.21 11.09
C CYS A 268 -12.53 6.08 11.31
N ALA A 269 -11.81 7.21 11.34
CA ALA A 269 -10.37 7.23 11.60
C ALA A 269 -10.04 6.68 13.00
N ILE A 270 -10.82 7.03 14.03
CA ILE A 270 -10.66 6.47 15.38
C ILE A 270 -10.85 4.96 15.38
N ILE A 271 -11.94 4.46 14.78
CA ILE A 271 -12.22 3.02 14.72
C ILE A 271 -11.10 2.30 13.96
N LEU A 272 -10.59 2.89 12.87
CA LEU A 272 -9.50 2.33 12.08
C LEU A 272 -8.19 2.24 12.87
N VAL A 273 -7.82 3.31 13.59
CA VAL A 273 -6.62 3.32 14.44
C VAL A 273 -6.75 2.31 15.58
N VAL A 274 -7.89 2.27 16.28
CA VAL A 274 -8.13 1.29 17.34
C VAL A 274 -8.11 -0.14 16.80
N GLY A 275 -8.74 -0.39 15.65
CA GLY A 275 -8.74 -1.69 14.98
C GLY A 275 -7.34 -2.14 14.59
N SER A 276 -6.53 -1.23 14.02
CA SER A 276 -5.11 -1.44 13.70
C SER A 276 -4.29 -1.80 14.93
N GLU A 277 -4.43 -1.05 16.02
CA GLU A 277 -3.70 -1.33 17.27
C GLU A 277 -4.12 -2.66 17.90
N VAL A 278 -5.41 -3.00 17.90
CA VAL A 278 -5.91 -4.30 18.40
C VAL A 278 -5.38 -5.45 17.54
N PHE A 279 -5.42 -5.30 16.21
CA PHE A 279 -4.94 -6.30 15.26
C PHE A 279 -3.44 -6.57 15.46
N HIS A 280 -2.63 -5.52 15.62
CA HIS A 280 -1.17 -5.65 15.71
C HIS A 280 -0.63 -5.83 17.14
N ARG A 281 -1.49 -5.88 18.16
CA ARG A 281 -1.07 -6.04 19.56
C ARG A 281 -0.40 -7.39 19.83
N VAL A 282 -0.90 -8.44 19.19
CA VAL A 282 -0.32 -9.78 19.25
C VAL A 282 0.52 -9.94 18.00
N SER A 283 1.84 -9.82 18.11
CA SER A 283 2.69 -10.17 16.99
C SER A 283 2.51 -11.67 16.72
N MET A 284 2.08 -12.03 15.51
CA MET A 284 2.29 -13.39 15.03
C MET A 284 3.80 -13.67 15.07
N GLU A 285 4.16 -14.89 15.43
CA GLU A 285 5.53 -15.35 15.27
C GLU A 285 5.88 -15.21 13.79
N GLU A 286 6.88 -14.38 13.48
CA GLU A 286 7.32 -14.21 12.09
C GLU A 286 7.68 -15.60 11.55
N PRO A 287 7.18 -16.01 10.38
CA PRO A 287 7.56 -17.29 9.80
C PRO A 287 9.06 -17.25 9.52
N ALA A 288 9.86 -17.77 10.46
CA ALA A 288 11.28 -17.94 10.30
C ALA A 288 11.49 -19.08 9.30
N PHE A 289 11.67 -18.71 8.03
CA PHE A 289 12.14 -19.64 7.04
C PHE A 289 13.62 -19.93 7.35
N GLU A 290 13.90 -21.02 8.07
CA GLU A 290 15.23 -21.61 8.08
C GLU A 290 15.53 -22.11 6.66
N THR A 291 16.08 -21.23 5.83
CA THR A 291 16.65 -21.63 4.55
C THR A 291 17.90 -22.45 4.83
N ILE A 292 17.77 -23.77 4.83
CA ILE A 292 18.92 -24.68 4.77
C ILE A 292 19.50 -24.52 3.37
N TYR A 293 20.59 -23.76 3.25
CA TYR A 293 21.37 -23.73 2.02
C TYR A 293 21.98 -25.13 1.84
N PRO A 294 21.77 -25.81 0.70
CA PRO A 294 22.51 -27.03 0.43
C PRO A 294 24.00 -26.71 0.46
N GLU A 295 24.76 -27.43 1.29
CA GLU A 295 26.20 -27.25 1.34
C GLU A 295 26.79 -27.56 -0.04
N ILE A 296 27.66 -26.68 -0.53
CA ILE A 296 28.29 -26.76 -1.85
C ILE A 296 29.01 -28.11 -2.07
N GLY A 297 29.39 -28.81 -1.00
CA GLY A 297 29.99 -30.15 -1.05
C GLY A 297 29.10 -31.21 -1.71
N ASN A 298 27.78 -31.17 -1.51
CA ASN A 298 26.85 -32.15 -2.07
C ASN A 298 26.47 -31.88 -3.54
N LEU A 299 26.92 -30.76 -4.13
CA LEU A 299 26.64 -30.42 -5.53
C LEU A 299 27.71 -30.93 -6.50
N TYR A 300 28.86 -31.40 -5.98
CA TYR A 300 29.98 -31.90 -6.79
C TYR A 300 30.35 -33.36 -6.49
N GLU A 301 29.66 -34.02 -5.57
CA GLU A 301 29.81 -35.46 -5.31
C GLU A 301 28.72 -36.24 -6.06
N GLU A 302 28.83 -36.41 -7.38
CA GLU A 302 28.18 -37.51 -8.12
C GLU A 302 28.70 -37.57 -9.57
N ASP A 303 29.76 -38.38 -9.77
CA ASP A 303 29.98 -39.34 -10.87
C ASP A 303 31.48 -39.70 -10.96
N ASP A 304 31.96 -40.55 -10.04
CA ASP A 304 33.18 -41.37 -10.20
C ASP A 304 32.88 -42.81 -9.72
#